data_AF-A0A9Q1CTU6-F1
#
_entry.id   AF-A0A9Q1CTU6-F1
#
_cell.length_a   1.000
_cell.length_b   1.000
_cell.length_c   1.000
_cell.angle_alpha   90.00
_cell.angle_beta   90.00
_cell.angle_gamma   90.00
#
_symmetry.space_group_name_H-M   'P 1'
#
loop_
_entity.id
_entity.type
_entity.pdbx_description
1 polymer ?
#
loop_
_entity_poly.entity_id
_entity_poly.type
_entity_poly.pdbx_seq_one_letter_code
_entity_poly.pdbx_strand_id
1 'polypeptide(L)'
;MCEHKSSYRSPQIPIHQLRLLQCFHSASPKDEILKLSTGLQLPRLSSLEQLVIVDPGREFTNEEVNNILKYCLSCFRENFLCDFFNCILPGTISDPVVLQGLRSREIKVGWGLCNLNLETGLWMEGGKALTEEDYGEKVQFHRRRFQRFQFSET
;
A
#
# COMPACT_ATOMS: atom_id res chain seq x y z
N MET A 1 -39.26 29.01 11.75
CA MET A 1 -37.98 28.60 12.35
C MET A 1 -38.10 27.14 12.74
N CYS A 2 -37.50 26.23 11.97
CA CYS A 2 -37.35 24.83 12.37
C CYS A 2 -35.92 24.42 12.02
N GLU A 3 -35.00 24.59 12.97
CA GLU A 3 -33.70 23.92 12.90
C GLU A 3 -33.90 22.47 13.37
N HIS A 4 -33.94 21.52 12.45
CA HIS A 4 -33.70 20.13 12.77
C HIS A 4 -32.20 19.86 12.62
N LYS A 5 -31.43 20.19 13.66
CA LYS A 5 -30.07 19.65 13.82
C LYS A 5 -30.17 18.23 14.34
N SER A 6 -30.51 17.31 13.44
CA SER A 6 -30.29 15.91 13.68
C SER A 6 -28.85 15.57 13.27
N SER A 7 -27.91 15.76 14.19
CA SER A 7 -26.55 15.24 14.03
C SER A 7 -26.56 13.76 14.40
N TYR A 8 -27.11 12.93 13.51
CA TYR A 8 -26.85 11.50 13.57
C TYR A 8 -25.38 11.30 13.20
N ARG A 9 -24.52 11.06 14.19
CA ARG A 9 -23.22 10.45 13.93
C ARG A 9 -23.50 9.02 13.50
N SER A 10 -23.42 8.76 12.21
CA SER A 10 -23.40 7.40 11.68
C SER A 10 -22.35 6.60 12.46
N PRO A 11 -22.67 5.41 12.99
CA PRO A 11 -21.67 4.59 13.63
C PRO A 11 -20.53 4.35 12.64
N GLN A 12 -19.32 4.76 13.02
CA GLN A 12 -18.14 4.58 12.19
C GLN A 12 -17.82 3.08 12.18
N ILE A 13 -18.09 2.41 11.06
CA ILE A 13 -17.84 0.98 10.91
C ILE A 13 -16.31 0.79 10.88
N PRO A 14 -15.70 0.06 11.84
CA PRO A 14 -14.28 -0.21 11.82
C PRO A 14 -13.94 -1.12 10.63
N ILE A 15 -13.00 -0.69 9.78
CA ILE A 15 -12.50 -1.50 8.67
C ILE A 15 -11.10 -1.98 9.07
N HIS A 16 -11.02 -3.14 9.68
CA HIS A 16 -9.73 -3.68 10.13
C HIS A 16 -8.76 -3.90 8.97
N GLN A 17 -9.25 -4.42 7.84
CA GLN A 17 -8.41 -4.69 6.67
C GLN A 17 -9.19 -4.52 5.37
N LEU A 18 -8.61 -3.79 4.42
CA LEU A 18 -9.00 -3.77 3.01
C LEU A 18 -7.95 -4.52 2.20
N ARG A 19 -8.34 -5.61 1.54
CA ARG A 19 -7.43 -6.40 0.71
C ARG A 19 -7.84 -6.29 -0.77
N LEU A 20 -6.94 -5.76 -1.58
CA LEU A 20 -7.08 -5.62 -3.03
C LEU A 20 -6.36 -6.79 -3.70
N LEU A 21 -7.12 -7.69 -4.34
CA LEU A 21 -6.58 -8.86 -5.04
C LEU A 21 -6.66 -8.61 -6.55
N GLN A 22 -5.52 -8.34 -7.19
CA GLN A 22 -5.39 -8.12 -8.65
C GLN A 22 -6.37 -7.06 -9.20
N CYS A 23 -6.76 -6.11 -8.36
CA CYS A 23 -7.80 -5.14 -8.68
C CYS A 23 -7.36 -3.69 -8.45
N PHE A 24 -6.14 -3.43 -7.98
CA PHE A 24 -5.62 -2.07 -7.90
C PHE A 24 -5.42 -1.51 -9.32
N HIS A 25 -5.86 -0.28 -9.55
CA HIS A 25 -5.61 0.41 -10.82
C HIS A 25 -4.69 1.62 -10.60
N SER A 26 -5.11 2.58 -9.77
CA SER A 26 -4.34 3.79 -9.48
C SER A 26 -4.71 4.39 -8.13
N ALA A 27 -3.87 5.29 -7.63
CA ALA A 27 -4.13 6.11 -6.44
C ALA A 27 -4.02 7.59 -6.81
N SER A 28 -4.98 8.41 -6.40
CA SER A 28 -4.92 9.87 -6.49
C SER A 28 -4.76 10.45 -5.08
N PRO A 29 -3.55 10.94 -4.72
CA PRO A 29 -3.33 11.62 -3.44
C PRO A 29 -4.16 12.89 -3.31
N LYS A 30 -4.31 13.63 -4.42
CA LYS A 30 -5.04 14.91 -4.46
C LYS A 30 -6.51 14.73 -4.12
N ASP A 31 -7.12 13.67 -4.66
CA ASP A 31 -8.55 13.41 -4.46
C ASP A 31 -8.79 12.42 -3.29
N GLU A 32 -7.72 11.93 -2.67
CA GLU A 32 -7.73 10.89 -1.63
C GLU A 32 -8.54 9.64 -2.06
N ILE A 33 -8.35 9.18 -3.30
CA ILE A 33 -9.10 8.07 -3.91
C ILE A 33 -8.15 6.97 -4.39
N LEU A 34 -8.47 5.72 -4.04
CA LEU A 34 -7.96 4.52 -4.72
C LEU A 34 -8.96 4.11 -5.81
N LYS A 35 -8.48 3.87 -7.03
CA LYS A 35 -9.29 3.36 -8.14
C LYS A 35 -9.01 1.88 -8.33
N LEU A 36 -10.06 1.11 -8.52
CA LEU A 36 -9.99 -0.31 -8.86
C LEU A 36 -10.04 -0.50 -10.39
N SER A 37 -9.58 -1.65 -10.87
CA SER A 37 -9.60 -2.02 -12.30
C SER A 37 -11.01 -2.05 -12.89
N THR A 38 -12.03 -2.24 -12.06
CA THR A 38 -13.44 -2.17 -12.44
C THR A 38 -13.96 -0.74 -12.64
N GLY A 39 -13.16 0.29 -12.31
CA GLY A 39 -13.57 1.69 -12.28
C GLY A 39 -14.20 2.14 -10.95
N LEU A 40 -14.43 1.21 -10.02
CA LEU A 40 -14.88 1.55 -8.66
C LEU A 40 -13.84 2.44 -7.97
N GLN A 41 -14.34 3.42 -7.22
CA GLN A 41 -13.52 4.36 -6.47
C GLN A 41 -13.72 4.12 -4.98
N LEU A 42 -12.60 3.92 -4.27
CA LEU A 42 -12.55 3.82 -2.83
C LEU A 42 -12.03 5.18 -2.31
N PRO A 43 -12.90 6.05 -1.78
CA PRO A 43 -12.46 7.28 -1.15
C PRO A 43 -11.66 6.96 0.11
N ARG A 44 -11.07 7.99 0.73
CA ARG A 44 -10.41 7.85 2.03
C ARG A 44 -11.29 7.11 3.04
N LEU A 45 -10.81 5.97 3.52
CA LEU A 45 -11.47 5.16 4.51
C LEU A 45 -10.96 5.53 5.91
N SER A 46 -11.69 6.40 6.62
CA SER A 46 -11.24 6.97 7.91
C SER A 46 -11.07 5.94 9.03
N SER A 47 -11.73 4.78 8.92
CA SER A 47 -11.66 3.69 9.89
C SER A 47 -10.78 2.52 9.43
N LEU A 48 -10.09 2.66 8.30
CA LEU A 48 -9.20 1.64 7.77
C LEU A 48 -7.94 1.53 8.62
N GLU A 49 -7.62 0.31 9.06
CA GLU A 49 -6.43 0.02 9.88
C GLU A 49 -5.31 -0.62 9.05
N GLN A 50 -5.67 -1.40 8.03
CA GLN A 50 -4.69 -2.06 7.15
C GLN A 50 -5.13 -2.05 5.69
N LEU A 51 -4.25 -1.60 4.79
CA LEU A 51 -4.38 -1.80 3.35
C LEU A 51 -3.44 -2.91 2.90
N VAL A 52 -3.98 -3.91 2.21
CA VAL A 52 -3.19 -4.99 1.62
C VAL A 52 -3.39 -5.00 0.11
N ILE A 53 -2.30 -4.90 -0.66
CA ILE A 53 -2.31 -5.01 -2.11
C ILE A 53 -1.62 -6.32 -2.49
N VAL A 54 -2.35 -7.20 -3.18
CA VAL A 54 -1.84 -8.44 -3.73
C VAL A 54 -1.99 -8.39 -5.23
N ASP A 55 -0.88 -8.24 -5.95
CA ASP A 55 -0.91 -8.11 -7.40
C ASP A 55 0.23 -8.94 -8.01
N PRO A 56 0.04 -10.27 -8.12
CA PRO A 56 1.08 -11.19 -8.54
C PRO A 56 1.74 -10.77 -9.85
N GLY A 57 3.07 -10.63 -9.82
CA GLY A 57 3.87 -10.31 -11.00
C GLY A 57 3.80 -8.85 -11.48
N ARG A 58 2.92 -8.01 -10.92
CA ARG A 58 2.89 -6.59 -11.27
C ARG A 58 4.15 -5.89 -10.79
N GLU A 59 4.75 -5.11 -11.68
CA GLU A 59 5.83 -4.18 -11.37
C GLU A 59 5.22 -2.80 -11.08
N PHE A 60 5.40 -2.31 -9.86
CA PHE A 60 4.97 -0.98 -9.47
C PHE A 60 6.09 0.03 -9.71
N THR A 61 5.73 1.18 -10.25
CA THR A 61 6.62 2.33 -10.37
C THR A 61 6.77 3.07 -9.04
N ASN A 62 7.82 3.89 -8.92
CA ASN A 62 8.00 4.79 -7.78
C ASN A 62 6.80 5.73 -7.58
N GLU A 63 6.24 6.24 -8.67
CA GLU A 63 5.07 7.12 -8.61
C GLU A 63 3.84 6.41 -8.06
N GLU A 64 3.54 5.20 -8.54
CA GLU A 64 2.40 4.42 -8.04
C GLU A 64 2.54 4.11 -6.55
N VAL A 65 3.70 3.63 -6.10
CA VAL A 65 3.94 3.33 -4.69
C VAL A 65 3.80 4.60 -3.84
N ASN A 66 4.41 5.72 -4.26
CA ASN A 66 4.29 6.99 -3.54
C ASN A 66 2.84 7.46 -3.46
N ASN A 67 2.05 7.30 -4.52
CA ASN A 67 0.65 7.68 -4.52
C ASN A 67 -0.20 6.80 -3.60
N ILE A 68 0.07 5.50 -3.54
CA ILE A 68 -0.56 4.57 -2.59
C ILE A 68 -0.20 4.96 -1.15
N LEU A 69 1.07 5.25 -0.87
CA LEU A 69 1.53 5.66 0.46
C LEU A 69 0.93 7.00 0.89
N LYS A 70 0.80 7.96 -0.02
CA LYS A 70 0.09 9.23 0.23
C LYS A 70 -1.39 9.01 0.53
N TYR A 71 -2.05 8.06 -0.13
CA TYR A 71 -3.41 7.65 0.25
C TYR A 71 -3.44 7.03 1.66
N CYS A 72 -2.48 6.18 2.02
CA CYS A 72 -2.40 5.63 3.39
C CYS A 72 -2.20 6.75 4.42
N LEU A 73 -1.41 7.78 4.08
CA LEU A 73 -1.22 8.98 4.90
C LEU A 73 -2.46 9.84 5.04
N SER A 74 -3.48 9.69 4.21
CA SER A 74 -4.77 10.38 4.43
C SER A 74 -5.68 9.59 5.37
N CYS A 75 -5.53 8.27 5.49
CA CYS A 75 -6.39 7.44 6.35
C CYS A 75 -6.15 7.76 7.85
N PHE A 76 -7.19 7.96 8.65
CA PHE A 76 -7.11 8.59 10.00
C PHE A 76 -6.70 7.69 11.18
N ARG A 77 -6.08 6.53 10.95
CA ARG A 77 -5.69 5.62 12.03
C ARG A 77 -4.21 5.76 12.41
N GLU A 78 -3.95 5.72 13.71
CA GLU A 78 -2.62 5.45 14.27
C GLU A 78 -2.23 4.01 13.99
N ASN A 79 -0.93 3.71 13.86
CA ASN A 79 -0.42 2.36 13.62
C ASN A 79 -0.95 1.68 12.34
N PHE A 80 -1.30 2.46 11.31
CA PHE A 80 -1.76 1.93 10.02
C PHE A 80 -0.70 1.02 9.39
N LEU A 81 -1.15 -0.07 8.76
CA LEU A 81 -0.28 -1.03 8.06
C LEU A 81 -0.60 -1.05 6.56
N CYS A 82 0.42 -0.87 5.72
CA CYS A 82 0.31 -0.97 4.27
C CYS A 82 1.21 -2.11 3.76
N ASP A 83 0.61 -3.20 3.32
CA ASP A 83 1.36 -4.39 2.86
C ASP A 83 1.19 -4.66 1.38
N PHE A 84 2.30 -5.01 0.75
CA PHE A 84 2.37 -5.44 -0.63
C PHE A 84 2.79 -6.91 -0.71
N PHE A 85 2.03 -7.72 -1.46
CA PHE A 85 2.31 -9.14 -1.64
C PHE A 85 2.31 -9.56 -3.11
N ASN A 86 3.21 -10.49 -3.43
CA ASN A 86 3.38 -11.11 -4.74
C ASN A 86 3.68 -10.13 -5.90
N CYS A 87 3.79 -8.83 -5.65
CA CYS A 87 4.20 -7.83 -6.62
C CYS A 87 5.69 -7.46 -6.48
N ILE A 88 6.17 -6.67 -7.43
CA ILE A 88 7.51 -6.12 -7.47
C ILE A 88 7.40 -4.62 -7.16
N LEU A 89 8.11 -4.17 -6.14
CA LEU A 89 8.19 -2.75 -5.77
C LEU A 89 9.55 -2.17 -6.20
N PRO A 90 9.69 -0.85 -6.31
CA PRO A 90 10.99 -0.21 -6.51
C PRO A 90 11.97 -0.57 -5.39
N GLY A 91 13.26 -0.69 -5.70
CA GLY A 91 14.29 -1.06 -4.72
C GLY A 91 14.50 -0.04 -3.60
N THR A 92 14.14 1.22 -3.84
CA THR A 92 14.21 2.31 -2.86
C THR A 92 13.01 3.22 -3.04
N ILE A 93 12.45 3.70 -1.94
CA ILE A 93 11.43 4.76 -1.92
C ILE A 93 12.10 6.08 -1.53
N SER A 94 12.17 7.03 -2.46
CA SER A 94 13.02 8.22 -2.29
C SER A 94 12.27 9.52 -1.97
N ASP A 95 10.93 9.51 -1.85
CA ASP A 95 10.15 10.73 -1.56
C ASP A 95 10.27 11.09 -0.05
N PRO A 96 11.04 12.14 0.32
CA PRO A 96 11.32 12.43 1.73
C PRO A 96 10.07 12.88 2.49
N VAL A 97 9.12 13.52 1.79
CA VAL A 97 7.87 13.98 2.39
C VAL A 97 6.99 12.78 2.75
N VAL A 98 6.94 11.77 1.87
CA VAL A 98 6.24 10.51 2.16
C VAL A 98 6.89 9.80 3.33
N LEU A 99 8.21 9.59 3.31
CA LEU A 99 8.93 8.89 4.39
C LEU A 99 8.75 9.60 5.74
N GLN A 100 8.90 10.93 5.77
CA GLN A 100 8.67 11.72 6.97
C GLN A 100 7.23 11.61 7.47
N GLY A 101 6.26 11.65 6.56
CA GLY A 101 4.84 11.48 6.89
C GLY A 101 4.56 10.12 7.51
N LEU A 102 5.07 9.05 6.90
CA LEU A 102 4.90 7.67 7.39
C LEU A 102 5.51 7.52 8.77
N ARG A 103 6.71 8.06 8.99
CA ARG A 103 7.40 8.03 10.28
C ARG A 103 6.63 8.80 11.36
N SER A 104 6.17 10.01 11.04
CA SER A 104 5.43 10.87 12.00
C SER A 104 4.11 10.25 12.45
N ARG A 105 3.54 9.38 11.61
CA ARG A 105 2.27 8.69 11.86
C ARG A 105 2.44 7.22 12.24
N GLU A 106 3.68 6.78 12.41
CA GLU A 106 4.04 5.39 12.75
C GLU A 106 3.40 4.36 11.80
N ILE A 107 3.26 4.71 10.52
CA ILE A 107 2.71 3.83 9.49
C ILE A 107 3.78 2.82 9.07
N LYS A 108 3.44 1.54 9.19
CA LYS A 108 4.32 0.44 8.76
C LYS A 108 4.04 0.10 7.30
N VAL A 109 5.11 -0.11 6.54
CA VAL A 109 5.02 -0.49 5.12
C VAL A 109 5.77 -1.80 4.90
N GLY A 110 5.05 -2.84 4.48
CA GLY A 110 5.58 -4.18 4.25
C GLY A 110 5.64 -4.54 2.78
N TRP A 111 6.64 -5.34 2.40
CA TRP A 111 6.75 -5.99 1.09
C TRP A 111 7.12 -7.47 1.28
N GLY A 112 6.11 -8.33 1.37
CA GLY A 112 6.28 -9.72 1.76
C GLY A 112 6.92 -9.83 3.15
N LEU A 113 8.13 -10.36 3.22
CA LEU A 113 8.92 -10.47 4.46
C LEU A 113 9.79 -9.23 4.75
N CYS A 114 9.80 -8.26 3.84
CA CYS A 114 10.52 -7.00 4.04
C CYS A 114 9.65 -5.94 4.72
N ASN A 115 10.31 -5.03 5.43
CA ASN A 115 9.71 -3.78 5.91
C ASN A 115 10.49 -2.60 5.37
N LEU A 116 9.82 -1.50 5.04
CA LEU A 116 10.48 -0.28 4.62
C LEU A 116 11.17 0.39 5.80
N ASN A 117 12.45 0.70 5.67
CA ASN A 117 13.13 1.61 6.58
C ASN A 117 12.72 3.04 6.23
N LEU A 118 11.98 3.70 7.13
CA LEU A 118 11.46 5.04 6.91
C LEU A 118 12.52 6.16 7.00
N GLU A 119 13.74 5.85 7.44
CA GLU A 119 14.86 6.79 7.47
C GLU A 119 15.67 6.78 6.17
N THR A 120 15.88 5.59 5.60
CA THR A 120 16.73 5.41 4.41
C THR A 120 15.94 5.21 3.12
N GLY A 121 14.66 4.82 3.20
CA GLY A 121 13.85 4.44 2.06
C GLY A 121 14.17 3.05 1.51
N LEU A 122 15.06 2.29 2.16
CA LEU A 122 15.47 0.95 1.73
C LEU A 122 14.60 -0.13 2.37
N TRP A 123 14.41 -1.25 1.67
CA TRP A 123 13.76 -2.43 2.22
C TRP A 123 14.68 -3.17 3.18
N MET A 124 14.10 -3.67 4.28
CA MET A 124 14.80 -4.42 5.32
C MET A 124 14.26 -5.84 5.40
N GLU A 125 15.12 -6.85 5.40
CA GLU A 125 14.77 -8.25 5.68
C GLU A 125 15.66 -8.78 6.81
N GLY A 126 15.06 -9.39 7.83
CA GLY A 126 15.83 -9.90 8.99
C GLY A 126 16.67 -8.83 9.71
N GLY A 127 16.25 -7.56 9.66
CA GLY A 127 16.96 -6.43 10.29
C GLY A 127 18.12 -5.86 9.47
N LYS A 128 18.34 -6.32 8.23
CA LYS A 128 19.37 -5.79 7.32
C LYS A 128 18.75 -5.17 6.09
N ALA A 129 19.35 -4.09 5.58
CA ALA A 129 18.94 -3.50 4.33
C ALA A 129 19.23 -4.47 3.18
N LEU A 130 18.29 -4.59 2.25
CA LEU A 130 18.51 -5.34 1.02
C LEU A 130 19.64 -4.69 0.22
N THR A 131 20.57 -5.50 -0.24
CA THR A 131 21.53 -5.10 -1.26
C THR A 131 20.85 -5.07 -2.63
N GLU A 132 21.53 -4.52 -3.64
CA GLU A 132 21.07 -4.58 -5.03
C GLU A 132 20.93 -6.02 -5.53
N GLU A 133 21.82 -6.92 -5.07
CA GLU A 133 21.77 -8.35 -5.36
C GLU A 133 20.52 -9.00 -4.73
N ASP A 134 20.29 -8.79 -3.43
CA ASP A 134 19.11 -9.33 -2.73
C ASP A 134 17.80 -8.86 -3.38
N TYR A 135 17.75 -7.57 -3.72
CA TYR A 135 16.61 -6.99 -4.45
C TYR A 135 16.42 -7.66 -5.82
N GLY A 136 17.51 -7.83 -6.58
CA GLY A 136 17.50 -8.49 -7.88
C GLY A 136 16.99 -9.93 -7.80
N GLU A 137 17.45 -10.71 -6.82
CA GLU A 137 16.97 -12.08 -6.58
C GLU A 137 15.47 -12.10 -6.28
N LYS A 138 14.99 -11.17 -5.45
CA LYS A 138 13.58 -11.04 -5.08
C LYS A 138 12.70 -10.70 -6.28
N VAL A 139 13.14 -9.76 -7.12
CA VAL A 139 12.47 -9.44 -8.39
C VAL A 139 12.37 -10.68 -9.28
N GLN A 140 13.47 -11.42 -9.46
CA GLN A 140 13.48 -12.64 -10.26
C GLN A 140 12.60 -13.75 -9.66
N PHE A 141 12.55 -13.86 -8.33
CA PHE A 141 11.61 -14.75 -7.65
C PHE A 141 10.16 -14.42 -7.98
N HIS A 142 9.75 -13.15 -7.87
CA HIS A 142 8.38 -12.72 -8.18
C HIS A 142 8.01 -12.93 -9.65
N ARG A 143 8.92 -12.61 -10.58
CA ARG A 143 8.72 -12.85 -12.03
C ARG A 143 8.53 -14.34 -12.34
N ARG A 144 9.40 -15.21 -11.83
CA ARG A 144 9.30 -16.68 -12.03
C ARG A 144 8.05 -17.27 -11.38
N ARG A 145 7.71 -16.80 -10.17
CA ARG A 145 6.51 -17.24 -9.46
C ARG A 145 5.25 -16.89 -10.24
N PHE A 146 5.17 -15.68 -10.80
CA PHE A 146 4.05 -15.28 -11.66
C PHE A 146 3.92 -16.14 -12.91
N GLN A 147 5.02 -16.42 -13.61
CA GLN A 147 5.01 -17.32 -14.77
C GLN A 147 4.40 -18.69 -14.42
N ARG A 148 4.80 -19.29 -13.29
CA ARG A 148 4.23 -20.58 -12.85
C ARG A 148 2.71 -20.53 -12.60
N PHE A 149 2.19 -19.42 -12.08
CA PHE A 149 0.75 -19.25 -11.88
C PHE A 149 -0.03 -19.21 -13.21
N GLN A 150 0.55 -18.62 -14.25
CA GLN A 150 -0.09 -18.59 -15.58
C GLN A 150 -0.13 -19.97 -16.26
N PHE A 151 0.80 -20.86 -15.95
CA PHE A 151 0.87 -22.22 -16.51
C PHE A 151 0.16 -23.30 -15.67
N SER A 152 -0.39 -22.95 -14.50
CA SER A 152 -1.15 -23.88 -13.66
C SER A 152 -2.67 -23.82 -13.86
N GLU A 153 -3.16 -22.91 -14.72
CA GLU A 153 -4.57 -22.74 -15.05
C GLU A 153 -4.96 -23.27 -16.44
N THR A 154 -4.09 -24.08 -17.07
CA THR A 154 -4.33 -24.80 -18.34
C THR A 154 -4.28 -26.30 -18.12
#